data_AF-A0A0A9DC61-F1
#
_entry.id   AF-A0A0A9DC61-F1
#
_cell.length_a   1.000
_cell.length_b   1.000
_cell.length_c   1.000
_cell.angle_alpha   90.00
_cell.angle_beta   90.00
_cell.angle_gamma   90.00
#
_symmetry.space_group_name_H-M   'P 1'
#
loop_
_entity.id
_entity.type
_entity.pdbx_description
1 polymer ?
#
loop_
_entity_poly.entity_id
_entity_poly.type
_entity_poly.pdbx_seq_one_letter_code
_entity_poly.pdbx_strand_id
1 'polypeptide(L)'
;MWDLSGNFFLSEDDIGKNRAVACVAKLQELNDAVLISALTEELTIEHLTRFQVVVFTDISLDKAFEFNDHCHSHQPPISFIKTEVCGLFGSVFCDFGSEFMVLDVDGEDPHTGIIASIINDNPAMVSCVDDERLYFDDGDLVVFSEVQGMAELNNGKPRMIIDARPFSFSIQEDASNFGIYTKGGIVTQVKVPKILNFKSLRDSVKEQQQQQ
;
A
#
# COMPACT_ATOMS: atom_id res chain seq x y z
N MET A 1 3.97 -5.33 -37.27
CA MET A 1 2.53 -5.62 -37.37
C MET A 1 1.94 -6.10 -36.04
N TRP A 2 2.70 -6.79 -35.17
CA TRP A 2 2.21 -7.25 -33.86
C TRP A 2 1.97 -6.10 -32.88
N ASP A 3 2.79 -5.04 -32.89
CA ASP A 3 2.62 -3.90 -31.97
C ASP A 3 1.28 -3.15 -32.15
N LEU A 4 0.74 -3.09 -33.38
CA LEU A 4 -0.54 -2.43 -33.67
C LEU A 4 -1.74 -3.16 -33.06
N SER A 5 -1.57 -4.41 -32.63
CA SER A 5 -2.65 -5.18 -31.97
C SER A 5 -2.84 -4.80 -30.49
N GLY A 6 -1.78 -4.35 -29.81
CA GLY A 6 -1.80 -4.09 -28.37
C GLY A 6 -1.50 -2.64 -27.98
N ASN A 7 -0.94 -1.83 -28.89
CA ASN A 7 -0.57 -0.45 -28.61
C ASN A 7 -1.44 0.53 -29.43
N PHE A 8 -2.49 1.04 -28.78
CA PHE A 8 -3.49 1.91 -29.40
C PHE A 8 -2.96 3.30 -29.79
N PHE A 9 -1.75 3.67 -29.37
CA PHE A 9 -1.12 4.91 -29.82
C PHE A 9 -0.39 4.78 -31.14
N LEU A 10 -0.08 3.58 -31.61
CA LEU A 10 0.65 3.37 -32.86
C LEU A 10 -0.31 3.25 -34.05
N SER A 11 0.11 3.76 -35.20
CA SER A 11 -0.60 3.65 -36.48
C SER A 11 0.27 2.98 -37.54
N GLU A 12 -0.31 2.64 -38.70
CA GLU A 12 0.47 2.08 -39.83
C GLU A 12 1.58 3.03 -40.29
N ASP A 13 1.37 4.35 -40.16
CA ASP A 13 2.35 5.39 -40.49
C ASP A 13 3.57 5.41 -39.53
N ASP A 14 3.50 4.70 -38.40
CA ASP A 14 4.57 4.60 -37.40
C ASP A 14 5.45 3.37 -37.58
N ILE A 15 5.15 2.52 -38.55
CA ILE A 15 5.95 1.32 -38.85
C ILE A 15 7.39 1.75 -39.23
N GLY A 16 8.36 1.19 -38.49
CA GLY A 16 9.78 1.49 -38.66
C GLY A 16 10.31 2.63 -37.78
N LYS A 17 9.43 3.38 -37.10
CA LYS A 17 9.84 4.40 -36.12
C LYS A 17 10.13 3.76 -34.75
N ASN A 18 10.90 4.45 -33.91
CA ASN A 18 11.06 4.05 -32.51
C ASN A 18 9.72 4.15 -31.78
N ARG A 19 9.31 3.07 -31.09
CA ARG A 19 8.02 2.95 -30.39
C ARG A 19 7.82 4.06 -29.34
N ALA A 20 8.84 4.38 -28.55
CA ALA A 20 8.73 5.41 -27.53
C ALA A 20 8.49 6.79 -28.17
N VAL A 21 9.31 7.15 -29.17
CA VAL A 21 9.20 8.45 -29.87
C VAL A 21 7.84 8.62 -30.54
N ALA A 22 7.29 7.55 -31.15
CA ALA A 22 5.96 7.60 -31.77
C ALA A 22 4.81 7.84 -30.76
N CYS A 23 5.01 7.47 -29.48
CA CYS A 23 3.98 7.60 -28.45
C CYS A 23 4.09 8.87 -27.59
N VAL A 24 5.27 9.51 -27.48
CA VAL A 24 5.50 10.61 -26.52
C VAL A 24 4.47 11.73 -26.62
N ALA A 25 4.19 12.23 -27.84
CA ALA A 25 3.25 13.34 -28.02
C ALA A 25 1.83 12.97 -27.56
N LYS A 26 1.35 11.78 -27.93
CA LYS A 26 0.01 11.30 -27.58
C LYS A 26 -0.12 11.00 -26.08
N LEU A 27 0.95 10.53 -25.44
CA LEU A 27 1.01 10.32 -24.00
C LEU A 27 1.00 11.65 -23.23
N GLN A 28 1.72 12.66 -23.72
CA GLN A 28 1.78 13.99 -23.10
C GLN A 28 0.40 14.66 -23.04
N GLU A 29 -0.44 14.48 -24.07
CA GLU A 29 -1.80 15.01 -24.15
C GLU A 29 -2.74 14.50 -23.04
N LEU A 30 -2.41 13.38 -22.36
CA LEU A 30 -3.25 12.85 -21.29
C LEU A 30 -3.20 13.71 -20.02
N ASN A 31 -2.07 14.37 -19.76
CA ASN A 31 -1.89 15.19 -18.57
C ASN A 31 -0.68 16.15 -18.71
N ASP A 32 -0.96 17.44 -18.91
CA ASP A 32 0.07 18.49 -19.04
C ASP A 32 0.90 18.71 -17.76
N ALA A 33 0.43 18.21 -16.60
CA ALA A 33 1.19 18.32 -15.36
C ALA A 33 2.33 17.29 -15.25
N VAL A 34 2.38 16.29 -16.13
CA VAL A 34 3.39 15.23 -16.13
C VAL A 34 4.27 15.36 -17.37
N LEU A 35 5.58 15.53 -17.19
CA LEU A 35 6.52 15.58 -18.30
C LEU A 35 6.80 14.17 -18.84
N ILE A 36 6.57 13.98 -20.14
CA ILE A 36 6.85 12.73 -20.84
C ILE A 36 8.08 12.89 -21.73
N SER A 37 9.03 11.96 -21.63
CA SER A 37 10.24 11.93 -22.46
C SER A 37 10.59 10.51 -22.88
N ALA A 38 11.14 10.34 -24.09
CA ALA A 38 11.66 9.06 -24.57
C ALA A 38 13.18 8.97 -24.34
N LEU A 39 13.62 7.87 -23.75
CA LEU A 39 15.03 7.46 -23.71
C LEU A 39 15.25 6.44 -24.85
N THR A 40 16.04 6.79 -25.86
CA THR A 40 16.27 5.94 -27.04
C THR A 40 17.65 5.31 -27.09
N GLU A 41 18.54 5.68 -26.17
CA GLU A 41 19.84 5.05 -26.01
C GLU A 41 19.71 3.66 -25.36
N GLU A 42 20.79 2.87 -25.42
CA GLU A 42 20.82 1.58 -24.75
C GLU A 42 20.69 1.79 -23.24
N LEU A 43 19.73 1.09 -22.63
CA LEU A 43 19.47 1.21 -21.21
C LEU A 43 20.63 0.59 -20.42
N THR A 44 21.27 1.42 -19.60
CA THR A 44 22.29 1.01 -18.64
C THR A 44 21.78 1.13 -17.21
N ILE A 45 22.50 0.53 -16.26
CA ILE A 45 22.19 0.58 -14.85
C ILE A 45 22.16 2.02 -14.31
N GLU A 46 23.07 2.88 -14.76
CA GLU A 46 23.16 4.29 -14.34
C GLU A 46 21.89 5.07 -14.66
N HIS A 47 21.22 4.72 -15.76
CA HIS A 47 19.93 5.34 -16.11
C HIS A 47 18.87 5.10 -15.04
N LEU A 48 18.87 3.91 -14.42
CA LEU A 48 17.85 3.53 -13.43
C LEU A 48 17.91 4.43 -12.19
N THR A 49 19.10 4.88 -11.79
CA THR A 49 19.31 5.77 -10.64
C THR A 49 18.58 7.12 -10.74
N ARG A 50 18.11 7.49 -11.93
CA ARG A 50 17.34 8.72 -12.18
C ARG A 50 15.86 8.57 -11.81
N PHE A 51 15.39 7.36 -11.52
CA PHE A 51 13.99 7.03 -11.32
C PHE A 51 13.75 6.42 -9.94
N GLN A 52 12.57 6.66 -9.38
CA GLN A 52 12.13 6.02 -8.13
C GLN A 52 11.44 4.67 -8.39
N VAL A 53 10.82 4.53 -9.56
CA VAL A 53 10.11 3.33 -10.00
C VAL A 53 10.50 3.02 -11.43
N VAL A 54 10.80 1.75 -11.71
CA VAL A 54 11.11 1.24 -13.04
C VAL A 54 10.18 0.08 -13.38
N VAL A 55 9.59 0.15 -14.58
CA VAL A 55 8.67 -0.87 -15.08
C VAL A 55 9.25 -1.48 -16.35
N PHE A 56 9.48 -2.79 -16.30
CA PHE A 56 10.04 -3.55 -17.41
C PHE A 56 8.99 -4.43 -18.06
N THR A 57 8.81 -4.22 -19.35
CA THR A 57 8.01 -5.05 -20.25
C THR A 57 8.92 -5.63 -21.32
N ASP A 58 8.67 -6.86 -21.77
CA ASP A 58 9.36 -7.43 -22.95
C ASP A 58 10.90 -7.41 -22.83
N ILE A 59 11.42 -7.86 -21.67
CA ILE A 59 12.87 -8.01 -21.42
C ILE A 59 13.23 -9.46 -21.12
N SER A 60 14.46 -9.86 -21.45
CA SER A 60 14.99 -11.17 -21.06
C SER A 60 15.13 -11.29 -19.55
N LEU A 61 14.99 -12.52 -19.05
CA LEU A 61 15.12 -12.80 -17.63
C LEU A 61 16.50 -12.45 -17.08
N ASP A 62 17.57 -12.66 -17.86
CA ASP A 62 18.95 -12.32 -17.46
C ASP A 62 19.12 -10.82 -17.21
N LYS A 63 18.61 -9.97 -18.11
CA LYS A 63 18.60 -8.51 -17.92
C LYS A 63 17.70 -8.10 -16.76
N ALA A 64 16.56 -8.77 -16.58
CA ALA A 64 15.66 -8.50 -15.47
C ALA A 64 16.35 -8.74 -14.12
N PHE A 65 17.13 -9.81 -14.00
CA PHE A 65 17.91 -10.06 -12.81
C PHE A 65 18.98 -8.98 -12.59
N GLU A 66 19.75 -8.63 -13.62
CA GLU A 66 20.79 -7.58 -13.51
C GLU A 66 20.20 -6.23 -13.04
N PHE A 67 19.12 -5.78 -13.68
CA PHE A 67 18.48 -4.51 -13.31
C PHE A 67 17.81 -4.57 -11.94
N ASN A 68 17.14 -5.67 -11.61
CA ASN A 68 16.51 -5.82 -10.30
C ASN A 68 17.55 -5.88 -9.17
N ASP A 69 18.66 -6.61 -9.33
CA ASP A 69 19.73 -6.66 -8.33
C ASP A 69 20.27 -5.25 -8.02
N HIS A 70 20.44 -4.41 -9.05
CA HIS A 70 20.82 -3.02 -8.85
C HIS A 70 19.73 -2.20 -8.15
N CYS A 71 18.48 -2.32 -8.58
CA CYS A 71 17.35 -1.59 -8.01
C CYS A 71 17.15 -1.91 -6.53
N HIS A 72 17.24 -3.20 -6.18
CA HIS A 72 17.07 -3.72 -4.82
C HIS A 72 18.20 -3.27 -3.89
N SER A 73 19.44 -3.22 -4.39
CA SER A 73 20.63 -2.83 -3.60
C SER A 73 20.91 -1.32 -3.58
N HIS A 74 20.19 -0.53 -4.38
CA HIS A 74 20.31 0.92 -4.37
C HIS A 74 19.82 1.51 -3.03
N GLN A 75 20.35 2.69 -2.67
CA GLN A 75 19.94 3.39 -1.44
C GLN A 75 19.51 4.83 -1.77
N PRO A 76 18.21 5.17 -1.65
CA PRO A 76 17.09 4.31 -1.30
C PRO A 76 16.79 3.25 -2.38
N PRO A 77 16.12 2.12 -2.07
CA PRO A 77 15.75 1.14 -3.10
C PRO A 77 14.93 1.75 -4.24
N ILE A 78 15.23 1.33 -5.47
CA ILE A 78 14.43 1.69 -6.64
C ILE A 78 13.33 0.64 -6.78
N SER A 79 12.07 1.06 -6.81
CA SER A 79 10.96 0.11 -6.96
C SER A 79 10.99 -0.52 -8.35
N PHE A 80 11.04 -1.84 -8.41
CA PHE A 80 11.14 -2.62 -9.64
C PHE A 80 9.84 -3.38 -9.89
N ILE A 81 9.30 -3.25 -11.11
CA ILE A 81 8.15 -4.02 -11.58
C ILE A 81 8.53 -4.68 -12.90
N LYS A 82 8.38 -6.00 -13.00
CA LYS A 82 8.43 -6.73 -14.28
C LYS A 82 7.05 -7.24 -14.59
N THR A 83 6.58 -7.01 -15.81
CA THR A 83 5.33 -7.58 -16.30
C THR A 83 5.49 -8.11 -17.71
N GLU A 84 4.77 -9.18 -18.02
CA GLU A 84 4.81 -9.83 -19.33
C GLU A 84 3.45 -10.46 -19.65
N VAL A 85 3.07 -10.40 -20.93
CA VAL A 85 1.84 -10.99 -21.44
C VAL A 85 2.19 -11.88 -22.64
N CYS A 86 1.87 -13.16 -22.51
CA CYS A 86 2.10 -14.20 -23.50
C CYS A 86 0.74 -14.77 -23.95
N GLY A 87 0.04 -14.06 -24.83
CA GLY A 87 -1.30 -14.43 -25.29
C GLY A 87 -2.32 -14.37 -24.16
N LEU A 88 -2.84 -15.52 -23.73
CA LEU A 88 -3.81 -15.63 -22.63
C LEU A 88 -3.16 -15.64 -21.24
N PHE A 89 -1.84 -15.77 -21.17
CA PHE A 89 -1.09 -15.81 -19.92
C PHE A 89 -0.47 -14.46 -19.64
N GLY A 90 -0.41 -14.08 -18.37
CA GLY A 90 0.28 -12.89 -17.90
C GLY A 90 1.01 -13.17 -16.60
N SER A 91 2.05 -12.38 -16.33
CA SER A 91 2.78 -12.42 -15.08
C SER A 91 3.15 -11.01 -14.66
N VAL A 92 3.16 -10.78 -13.36
CA VAL A 92 3.65 -9.55 -12.74
C VAL A 92 4.53 -9.92 -11.55
N PHE A 93 5.65 -9.21 -11.41
CA PHE A 93 6.56 -9.30 -10.30
C PHE A 93 6.82 -7.89 -9.78
N CYS A 94 6.80 -7.72 -8.46
CA CYS A 94 7.07 -6.47 -7.78
C CYS A 94 8.17 -6.69 -6.74
N ASP A 95 9.14 -5.79 -6.72
CA ASP A 95 10.16 -5.67 -5.69
C ASP A 95 10.32 -4.20 -5.32
N PHE A 96 9.85 -3.84 -4.12
CA PHE A 96 9.91 -2.47 -3.62
C PHE A 96 11.02 -2.28 -2.58
N GLY A 97 11.99 -3.20 -2.56
CA GLY A 97 13.12 -3.18 -1.63
C GLY A 97 12.85 -3.88 -0.30
N SER A 98 13.88 -3.92 0.53
CA SER A 98 13.85 -4.63 1.81
C SER A 98 12.98 -3.97 2.88
N GLU A 99 12.63 -2.68 2.73
CA GLU A 99 11.84 -1.91 3.69
C GLU A 99 10.87 -0.98 2.95
N PHE A 100 9.68 -1.48 2.61
CA PHE A 100 8.63 -0.69 1.96
C PHE A 100 7.51 -0.37 2.96
N MET A 101 7.29 0.92 3.22
CA MET A 101 6.24 1.37 4.14
C MET A 101 4.89 1.48 3.42
N VAL A 102 3.95 0.64 3.83
CA VAL A 102 2.54 0.71 3.43
C VAL A 102 1.80 1.53 4.47
N LEU A 103 1.35 2.73 4.08
CA LEU A 103 0.60 3.63 4.97
C LEU A 103 -0.85 3.18 5.16
N ASP A 104 -1.43 2.59 4.11
CA ASP A 104 -2.79 2.08 4.08
C ASP A 104 -2.79 0.71 3.41
N VAL A 105 -3.24 -0.30 4.16
CA VAL A 105 -3.13 -1.71 3.79
C VAL A 105 -4.32 -2.22 2.99
N ASP A 106 -5.47 -1.55 3.08
CA ASP A 106 -6.73 -2.00 2.51
C ASP A 106 -7.42 -0.93 1.64
N GLY A 107 -7.09 0.35 1.81
CA GLY A 107 -7.74 1.44 1.08
C GLY A 107 -9.12 1.81 1.60
N GLU A 108 -9.54 1.21 2.72
CA GLU A 108 -10.83 1.43 3.36
C GLU A 108 -10.74 2.52 4.42
N ASP A 109 -11.79 3.32 4.55
CA ASP A 109 -11.86 4.36 5.59
C ASP A 109 -11.69 3.73 6.99
N PRO A 110 -11.00 4.40 7.92
CA PRO A 110 -10.88 3.90 9.28
C PRO A 110 -12.25 3.74 9.92
N HIS A 111 -12.52 2.57 10.52
CA HIS A 111 -13.80 2.33 11.17
C HIS A 111 -14.03 3.31 12.33
N THR A 112 -15.28 3.75 12.48
CA THR A 112 -15.69 4.66 13.56
C THR A 112 -16.88 4.11 14.32
N GLY A 113 -17.08 4.57 15.55
CA GLY A 113 -18.23 4.24 16.37
C GLY A 113 -18.58 5.36 17.35
N ILE A 114 -19.87 5.54 17.62
CA ILE A 114 -20.37 6.48 18.64
C ILE A 114 -20.47 5.75 19.97
N ILE A 115 -19.84 6.31 21.00
CA ILE A 115 -19.76 5.70 22.33
C ILE A 115 -21.06 5.95 23.09
N ALA A 116 -21.65 4.87 23.59
CA ALA A 116 -22.82 4.89 24.45
C ALA A 116 -22.43 4.87 25.94
N SER A 117 -21.43 4.07 26.32
CA SER A 117 -20.92 4.01 27.70
C SER A 117 -19.51 3.44 27.77
N ILE A 118 -18.78 3.82 28.82
CA ILE A 118 -17.47 3.25 29.16
C ILE A 118 -17.47 2.83 30.63
N ILE A 119 -17.05 1.59 30.91
CA ILE A 119 -16.93 1.04 32.27
C ILE A 119 -15.48 1.19 32.72
N ASN A 120 -15.28 1.85 33.87
CA ASN A 120 -13.98 1.98 34.55
C ASN A 120 -13.57 0.62 35.16
N ASP A 121 -12.96 -0.24 34.36
CA ASP A 121 -12.48 -1.56 34.76
C ASP A 121 -11.08 -1.82 34.16
N ASN A 122 -10.52 -3.00 34.44
CA ASN A 122 -9.26 -3.48 33.88
C ASN A 122 -9.46 -4.88 33.25
N PRO A 123 -9.66 -4.96 31.92
CA PRO A 123 -9.64 -3.88 30.93
C PRO A 123 -10.92 -3.03 30.92
N ALA A 124 -10.82 -1.78 30.47
CA ALA A 124 -11.99 -0.92 30.33
C ALA A 124 -12.88 -1.39 29.19
N MET A 125 -14.18 -1.54 29.45
CA MET A 125 -15.16 -1.98 28.44
C MET A 125 -15.90 -0.78 27.85
N VAL A 126 -15.91 -0.69 26.52
CA VAL A 126 -16.59 0.34 25.73
C VAL A 126 -17.80 -0.28 25.04
N SER A 127 -18.96 0.35 25.17
CA SER A 127 -20.17 0.01 24.42
C SER A 127 -20.51 1.15 23.48
N CYS A 128 -20.83 0.83 22.23
CA CYS A 128 -21.24 1.78 21.20
C CYS A 128 -22.75 1.70 20.96
N VAL A 129 -23.29 2.66 20.22
CA VAL A 129 -24.72 2.72 19.89
C VAL A 129 -25.11 1.53 18.99
N ASP A 130 -26.22 0.85 19.34
CA ASP A 130 -26.66 -0.40 18.69
C ASP A 130 -27.12 -0.25 17.22
N ASP A 131 -27.34 0.98 16.74
CA ASP A 131 -27.80 1.25 15.37
C ASP A 131 -26.70 0.99 14.32
N GLU A 132 -25.43 1.03 14.71
CA GLU A 132 -24.28 0.80 13.83
C GLU A 132 -23.38 -0.32 14.36
N ARG A 133 -23.22 -1.37 13.56
CA ARG A 133 -22.30 -2.45 13.88
C ARG A 133 -20.86 -1.95 13.80
N LEU A 134 -20.07 -2.27 14.81
CA LEU A 134 -18.62 -2.08 14.81
C LEU A 134 -17.94 -3.15 13.96
N TYR A 135 -16.98 -2.70 13.16
CA TYR A 135 -16.12 -3.53 12.32
C TYR A 135 -14.66 -3.52 12.83
N PHE A 136 -14.49 -3.47 14.14
CA PHE A 136 -13.17 -3.61 14.75
C PHE A 136 -12.79 -5.07 14.94
N ASP A 137 -11.51 -5.37 14.75
CA ASP A 137 -10.93 -6.68 15.05
C ASP A 137 -10.02 -6.61 16.29
N ASP A 138 -9.80 -7.77 16.94
CA ASP A 138 -8.83 -7.87 18.04
C ASP A 138 -7.42 -7.53 17.54
N GLY A 139 -6.74 -6.64 18.26
CA GLY A 139 -5.43 -6.12 17.89
C GLY A 139 -5.47 -4.79 17.14
N ASP A 140 -6.64 -4.33 16.70
CA ASP A 140 -6.78 -2.99 16.11
C ASP A 140 -6.41 -1.91 17.12
N LEU A 141 -5.81 -0.83 16.63
CA LEU A 141 -5.57 0.37 17.42
C LEU A 141 -6.71 1.37 17.19
N VAL A 142 -7.19 1.98 18.27
CA VAL A 142 -8.20 3.04 18.21
C VAL A 142 -7.80 4.26 19.03
N VAL A 143 -8.30 5.42 18.63
CA VAL A 143 -8.22 6.67 19.38
C VAL A 143 -9.62 7.16 19.74
N PHE A 144 -9.69 7.95 20.81
CA PHE A 144 -10.93 8.50 21.34
C PHE A 144 -10.91 10.02 21.23
N SER A 145 -12.08 10.57 20.94
CA SER A 145 -12.32 12.01 20.93
C SER A 145 -13.70 12.33 21.52
N GLU A 146 -13.89 13.56 22.00
CA GLU A 146 -15.17 14.05 22.52
C GLU A 146 -15.77 13.28 23.71
N VAL A 147 -14.97 12.46 24.40
CA VAL A 147 -15.41 11.70 25.58
C VAL A 147 -15.56 12.66 26.77
N GLN A 148 -16.76 12.79 27.34
CA GLN A 148 -16.98 13.64 28.51
C GLN A 148 -16.97 12.83 29.80
N GLY A 149 -16.34 13.36 30.86
CA GLY A 149 -16.22 12.70 32.17
C GLY A 149 -14.99 11.80 32.32
N MET A 150 -14.45 11.30 31.21
CA MET A 150 -13.24 10.46 31.15
C MET A 150 -12.21 11.08 30.20
N ALA A 151 -11.64 12.23 30.59
CA ALA A 151 -10.80 13.06 29.73
C ALA A 151 -9.46 12.40 29.34
N GLU A 152 -9.01 11.41 30.12
CA GLU A 152 -7.80 10.62 29.91
C GLU A 152 -7.81 9.87 28.56
N LEU A 153 -9.00 9.60 28.01
CA LEU A 153 -9.16 8.98 26.70
C LEU A 153 -8.94 9.97 25.54
N ASN A 154 -9.20 11.26 25.71
CA ASN A 154 -9.07 12.29 24.65
C ASN A 154 -7.63 12.76 24.39
N ASN A 155 -6.63 11.94 24.71
CA ASN A 155 -5.21 12.28 24.63
C ASN A 155 -4.57 11.97 23.26
N GLY A 156 -5.34 11.47 22.30
CA GLY A 156 -4.85 11.04 20.98
C GLY A 156 -3.94 9.80 21.01
N LYS A 157 -3.79 9.14 22.17
CA LYS A 157 -2.99 7.91 22.32
C LYS A 157 -3.75 6.71 21.74
N PRO A 158 -3.17 5.98 20.77
CA PRO A 158 -3.75 4.74 20.27
C PRO A 158 -3.83 3.67 21.37
N ARG A 159 -4.94 2.94 21.40
CA ARG A 159 -5.24 1.87 22.36
C ARG A 159 -5.64 0.62 21.62
N MET A 160 -5.12 -0.52 22.06
CA MET A 160 -5.40 -1.80 21.42
C MET A 160 -6.77 -2.32 21.84
N ILE A 161 -7.55 -2.77 20.87
CA ILE A 161 -8.80 -3.48 21.06
C ILE A 161 -8.53 -4.93 21.44
N ILE A 162 -9.30 -5.41 22.42
CA ILE A 162 -9.43 -6.81 22.82
C ILE A 162 -10.91 -7.14 23.05
N ASP A 163 -11.28 -8.41 22.94
CA ASP A 163 -12.65 -8.90 23.10
C ASP A 163 -13.66 -8.16 22.20
N ALA A 164 -13.31 -7.92 20.94
CA ALA A 164 -14.15 -7.23 19.97
C ALA A 164 -15.50 -7.96 19.73
N ARG A 165 -16.59 -7.20 19.79
CA ARG A 165 -17.97 -7.66 19.54
C ARG A 165 -18.69 -6.66 18.65
N PRO A 166 -19.85 -7.02 18.06
CA PRO A 166 -20.57 -6.15 17.14
C PRO A 166 -20.95 -4.76 17.68
N PHE A 167 -21.10 -4.59 18.99
CA PHE A 167 -21.52 -3.32 19.61
C PHE A 167 -20.67 -2.91 20.82
N SER A 168 -19.63 -3.68 21.13
CA SER A 168 -18.79 -3.43 22.31
C SER A 168 -17.41 -4.01 22.11
N PHE A 169 -16.43 -3.46 22.78
CA PHE A 169 -15.08 -3.98 22.84
C PHE A 169 -14.42 -3.55 24.15
N SER A 170 -13.31 -4.18 24.50
CA SER A 170 -12.47 -3.76 25.61
C SER A 170 -11.19 -3.12 25.07
N ILE A 171 -10.64 -2.15 25.79
CA ILE A 171 -9.31 -1.60 25.48
C ILE A 171 -8.28 -2.20 26.42
N GLN A 172 -7.09 -2.51 25.91
CA GLN A 172 -5.98 -3.02 26.71
C GLN A 172 -5.32 -1.91 27.54
N GLU A 173 -6.09 -1.28 28.43
CA GLU A 173 -5.67 -0.24 29.37
C GLU A 173 -6.50 -0.33 30.66
N ASP A 174 -5.85 -0.15 31.81
CA ASP A 174 -6.51 -0.08 33.11
C ASP A 174 -7.13 1.31 33.31
N ALA A 175 -8.46 1.39 33.25
CA ALA A 175 -9.21 2.64 33.45
C ALA A 175 -9.83 2.75 34.85
N SER A 176 -9.43 1.90 35.80
CA SER A 176 -9.98 1.91 37.17
C SER A 176 -9.80 3.25 37.88
N ASN A 177 -8.74 3.98 37.53
CA ASN A 177 -8.42 5.31 38.09
C ASN A 177 -8.84 6.49 37.22
N PHE A 178 -9.51 6.25 36.09
CA PHE A 178 -9.94 7.34 35.20
C PHE A 178 -11.19 8.03 35.76
N GLY A 179 -11.47 9.23 35.24
CA GLY A 179 -12.76 9.88 35.47
C GLY A 179 -13.95 9.01 35.02
N ILE A 180 -15.11 9.22 35.64
CA ILE A 180 -16.33 8.47 35.32
C ILE A 180 -16.93 9.03 34.03
N TYR A 181 -17.14 8.17 33.05
CA TYR A 181 -17.81 8.54 31.80
C TYR A 181 -19.19 9.17 32.05
N THR A 182 -19.51 10.23 31.31
CA THR A 182 -20.80 10.93 31.42
C THR A 182 -21.62 10.86 30.14
N LYS A 183 -21.05 11.24 28.99
CA LYS A 183 -21.73 11.23 27.68
C LYS A 183 -20.77 11.50 26.52
N GLY A 184 -21.26 11.32 25.31
CA GLY A 184 -20.56 11.63 24.07
C GLY A 184 -19.42 10.65 23.80
N GLY A 185 -18.56 11.00 22.85
CA GLY A 185 -17.40 10.21 22.52
C GLY A 185 -17.51 9.53 21.16
N ILE A 186 -16.42 9.62 20.41
CA ILE A 186 -16.22 8.93 19.13
C ILE A 186 -14.96 8.09 19.28
N VAL A 187 -15.04 6.83 18.87
CA VAL A 187 -13.89 5.96 18.68
C VAL A 187 -13.58 5.87 17.19
N THR A 188 -12.31 6.00 16.83
CA THR A 188 -11.82 5.93 15.44
C THR A 188 -10.64 4.97 15.36
N GLN A 189 -10.67 4.05 14.39
CA GLN A 189 -9.55 3.15 14.08
C GLN A 189 -8.33 3.96 13.64
N VAL A 190 -7.15 3.49 14.05
CA VAL A 190 -5.86 4.01 13.61
C VAL A 190 -5.29 3.01 12.61
N LYS A 191 -5.15 3.43 11.36
CA LYS A 191 -4.43 2.66 10.34
C LYS A 191 -2.93 2.75 10.65
N VAL A 192 -2.36 1.62 11.06
CA VAL A 192 -0.94 1.53 11.43
C VAL A 192 -0.10 1.26 10.18
N PRO A 193 0.92 2.07 9.89
CA PRO A 193 1.83 1.79 8.79
C PRO A 193 2.49 0.42 8.96
N LYS A 194 2.51 -0.36 7.88
CA LYS A 194 3.12 -1.69 7.85
C LYS A 194 4.38 -1.67 6.98
N ILE A 195 5.48 -2.17 7.52
CA ILE A 195 6.70 -2.37 6.73
C ILE A 195 6.63 -3.75 6.08
N LEU A 196 6.73 -3.78 4.76
CA LEU A 196 6.83 -4.99 3.96
C LEU A 196 8.27 -5.15 3.45
N ASN A 197 8.77 -6.38 3.47
CA ASN A 197 10.12 -6.70 3.01
C ASN A 197 10.00 -7.52 1.73
N PHE A 198 10.35 -6.93 0.60
CA PHE A 198 10.36 -7.64 -0.68
C PHE A 198 11.68 -8.39 -0.85
N LYS A 199 11.65 -9.50 -1.59
CA LYS A 199 12.84 -10.25 -1.99
C LYS A 199 13.24 -9.79 -3.40
N SER A 200 14.54 -9.89 -3.70
CA SER A 200 15.02 -9.74 -5.07
C SER A 200 14.37 -10.77 -6.00
N LEU A 201 14.25 -10.44 -7.28
CA LEU A 201 13.75 -11.32 -8.33
C LEU A 201 14.53 -12.65 -8.35
N ARG A 202 15.86 -12.62 -8.16
CA ARG A 202 16.67 -13.83 -8.09
C ARG A 202 16.26 -14.73 -6.94
N ASP A 203 16.05 -14.17 -5.77
CA ASP A 203 15.72 -14.94 -4.57
C ASP A 203 14.28 -15.46 -4.65
N SER A 204 13.34 -14.66 -5.15
CA SER A 204 11.95 -15.07 -5.38
C SER A 204 11.85 -16.24 -6.37
N VAL A 205 12.60 -16.21 -7.48
CA VAL A 205 12.59 -17.32 -8.45
C VAL A 205 13.18 -18.60 -7.86
N LYS A 206 14.28 -18.50 -7.09
CA LYS A 206 14.90 -19.67 -6.44
C LYS A 206 13.96 -20.33 -5.42
N GLU A 207 13.25 -19.53 -4.63
CA GLU A 207 12.33 -20.04 -3.61
C GLU A 207 11.12 -20.76 -4.23
N GLN A 208 10.54 -20.20 -5.30
CA GLN A 208 9.44 -20.83 -6.01
C GLN A 208 9.82 -22.20 -6.59
N GLN A 209 11.08 -22.38 -7.00
CA GLN A 209 11.59 -23.67 -7.52
C GLN A 209 11.78 -24.73 -6.42
N GLN A 210 11.95 -24.34 -5.16
CA GLN A 210 12.09 -25.27 -4.03
C GLN A 210 10.74 -25.76 -3.48
N GLN A 211 9.64 -25.11 -3.86
CA GLN A 211 8.28 -25.44 -3.42
C GLN A 211 7.54 -26.34 -4.41
N GLN A 212 8.16 -26.73 -5.53
CA GLN A 212 7.66 -27.71 -6.50
C GLN A 212 8.41 -29.04 -6.36
#